data_AF-A0A382M4D9-F1
#
_entry.id   AF-A0A382M4D9-F1
#
_cell.length_a   1.000
_cell.length_b   1.000
_cell.length_c   1.000
_cell.angle_alpha   90.00
_cell.angle_beta   90.00
_cell.angle_gamma   90.00
#
_symmetry.space_group_name_H-M   'P 1'
#
loop_
_entity.id
_entity.type
_entity.pdbx_description
1 polymer ?
#
loop_
_entity_poly.entity_id
_entity_poly.type
_entity_poly.pdbx_seq_one_letter_code
_entity_poly.pdbx_strand_id
1 'polypeptide(L)'
;VSDHLPAEREAPVELFLERMQTHGIDGAVLVQIGGTSFEHHAYLLRCLREYPDRFLGIGLVPPDCDDPGAHIDRLADASDGRIIGMRLGTLGGPADPFEAVDVRGLPIHRIWEHAAKKDYVIWLYPRAVDAHVVPHLFEAFPQVRVVFNHLMVCPGPKFWWDDKGRPQAD
;
A
#
# COMPACT_ATOMS: atom_id res chain seq x y z
N VAL A 1 15.66 3.85 -1.74
CA VAL A 1 15.86 5.21 -2.32
C VAL A 1 15.63 5.08 -3.81
N SER A 2 14.75 5.91 -4.37
CA SER A 2 14.52 6.01 -5.81
C SER A 2 14.70 7.47 -6.23
N ASP A 3 14.85 7.74 -7.53
CA ASP A 3 14.98 9.12 -8.03
C ASP A 3 13.83 10.03 -7.59
N HIS A 4 12.66 9.46 -7.30
CA HIS A 4 11.46 10.18 -6.84
C HIS A 4 11.33 10.27 -5.31
N LEU A 5 12.12 9.50 -4.57
CA LEU A 5 12.22 9.53 -3.11
C LEU A 5 13.71 9.60 -2.72
N PRO A 6 14.36 10.75 -3.01
CA PRO A 6 15.77 10.95 -2.68
C PRO A 6 15.97 10.91 -1.16
N ALA A 7 17.11 10.39 -0.71
CA ALA A 7 17.40 10.15 0.70
C ALA A 7 17.47 11.45 1.53
N GLU A 8 17.70 12.56 0.84
CA GLU A 8 17.93 13.91 1.34
C GLU A 8 16.62 14.66 1.53
N ARG A 9 15.52 14.15 0.95
CA ARG A 9 14.19 14.74 1.11
C ARG A 9 13.59 14.26 2.42
N GLU A 10 13.78 15.06 3.46
CA GLU A 10 13.16 14.83 4.75
C GLU A 10 11.65 15.16 4.71
N ALA A 11 10.86 14.28 5.34
CA ALA A 11 9.43 14.48 5.57
C ALA A 11 9.09 14.06 7.01
N PRO A 12 9.53 14.84 8.02
CA PRO A 12 9.33 14.51 9.42
C PRO A 12 7.84 14.55 9.80
N VAL A 13 7.47 13.78 10.83
CA VAL A 13 6.08 13.59 11.25
C VAL A 13 5.56 14.82 11.96
N GLU A 14 6.45 15.57 12.61
CA GLU A 14 6.18 16.83 13.28
C GLU A 14 5.67 17.88 12.30
N LEU A 15 6.27 17.96 11.10
CA LEU A 15 5.80 18.84 10.02
C LEU A 15 4.41 18.41 9.51
N PHE A 16 4.14 17.11 9.47
CA PHE A 16 2.83 16.62 9.07
C PHE A 16 1.76 16.90 10.13
N LEU A 17 2.08 16.74 11.41
CA LEU A 17 1.20 17.07 12.54
C LEU A 17 0.85 18.56 12.57
N GLU A 18 1.81 19.46 12.34
CA GLU A 18 1.56 20.90 12.24
C GLU A 18 0.56 21.21 11.10
N ARG A 19 0.74 20.56 9.95
CA ARG A 19 -0.18 20.71 8.81
C ARG A 19 -1.56 20.17 9.13
N MET A 20 -1.66 19.00 9.77
CA MET A 20 -2.93 18.44 10.22
C MET A 20 -3.66 19.39 11.17
N GLN A 21 -2.95 19.94 12.16
CA GLN A 21 -3.51 20.90 13.11
C GLN A 21 -4.03 22.16 12.40
N THR A 22 -3.23 22.70 11.47
CA THR A 22 -3.59 23.90 10.70
C THR A 22 -4.88 23.69 9.89
N HIS A 23 -5.17 22.46 9.47
CA HIS A 23 -6.33 22.12 8.63
C HIS A 23 -7.44 21.38 9.40
N GLY A 24 -7.35 21.26 10.73
CA GLY A 24 -8.36 20.57 11.54
C GLY A 24 -8.49 19.07 11.22
N ILE A 25 -7.37 18.40 10.91
CA ILE A 25 -7.33 16.95 10.65
C ILE A 25 -6.98 16.21 11.93
N ASP A 26 -7.93 15.42 12.43
CA ASP A 26 -7.78 14.70 13.69
C ASP A 26 -6.93 13.44 13.56
N GLY A 27 -6.89 12.80 12.40
CA GLY A 27 -6.10 11.58 12.19
C GLY A 27 -5.75 11.34 10.73
N ALA A 28 -4.78 10.46 10.50
CA ALA A 28 -4.32 10.10 9.16
C ALA A 28 -3.85 8.66 9.08
N VAL A 29 -3.84 8.11 7.86
CA VAL A 29 -3.24 6.81 7.56
C VAL A 29 -1.88 7.05 6.91
N LEU A 30 -0.82 6.62 7.56
CA LEU A 30 0.55 6.71 7.06
C LEU A 30 0.85 5.51 6.17
N VAL A 31 1.30 5.76 4.94
CA VAL A 31 1.54 4.70 3.95
C VAL A 31 3.04 4.56 3.71
N GLN A 32 3.56 3.33 3.87
CA GLN A 32 4.97 3.03 3.63
C GLN A 32 5.33 3.22 2.15
N ILE A 33 6.44 3.94 1.92
CA ILE A 33 7.02 4.15 0.58
C ILE A 33 8.55 3.94 0.54
N GLY A 34 9.21 3.78 1.69
CA GLY A 34 10.68 3.77 1.82
C GLY A 34 11.36 2.43 1.60
N GLY A 35 10.62 1.38 1.22
CA GLY A 35 11.12 0.02 1.06
C GLY A 35 10.19 -1.02 1.68
N THR A 36 10.39 -2.28 1.32
CA THR A 36 9.48 -3.39 1.63
C THR A 36 9.94 -4.28 2.79
N SER A 37 11.23 -4.30 3.13
CA SER A 37 11.71 -5.10 4.27
C SER A 37 11.17 -4.57 5.60
N PHE A 38 11.18 -5.41 6.63
CA PHE A 38 10.72 -5.02 7.96
C PHE A 38 11.49 -3.79 8.50
N GLU A 39 12.79 -3.73 8.29
CA GLU A 39 13.68 -2.66 8.76
C GLU A 39 13.33 -1.32 8.10
N HIS A 40 12.90 -1.33 6.84
CA HIS A 40 12.45 -0.12 6.14
C HIS A 40 11.18 0.49 6.77
N HIS A 41 10.43 -0.25 7.58
CA HIS A 41 9.26 0.24 8.28
C HIS A 41 9.58 0.91 9.63
N ALA A 42 10.85 0.94 10.06
CA ALA A 42 11.23 1.45 11.38
C ALA A 42 10.69 2.87 11.67
N TYR A 43 10.72 3.76 10.69
CA TYR A 43 10.19 5.12 10.83
C TYR A 43 8.66 5.14 10.94
N LEU A 44 7.95 4.37 10.11
CA LEU A 44 6.51 4.21 10.20
C LEU A 44 6.10 3.66 11.57
N LEU A 45 6.73 2.57 12.01
CA LEU A 45 6.48 1.95 13.32
C LEU A 45 6.72 2.91 14.48
N ARG A 46 7.77 3.75 14.40
CA ARG A 46 8.02 4.82 15.36
C ARG A 46 6.85 5.80 15.42
N CYS A 47 6.38 6.30 14.28
CA CYS A 47 5.28 7.26 14.22
C CYS A 47 3.97 6.68 14.80
N LEU A 48 3.66 5.42 14.50
CA LEU A 48 2.46 4.74 15.02
C LEU A 48 2.50 4.54 16.53
N ARG A 49 3.69 4.29 17.09
CA ARG A 49 3.89 4.14 18.54
C ARG A 49 3.85 5.49 19.28
N GLU A 50 4.43 6.53 18.71
CA GLU A 50 4.52 7.86 19.34
C GLU A 50 3.18 8.61 19.29
N TYR A 51 2.38 8.40 18.24
CA TYR A 51 1.10 9.09 18.05
C TYR A 51 -0.05 8.10 17.82
N PRO A 52 -0.32 7.21 18.79
CA PRO A 52 -1.23 6.08 18.64
C PRO A 52 -2.69 6.48 18.42
N ASP A 53 -3.07 7.68 18.85
CA ASP A 53 -4.43 8.23 18.72
C ASP A 53 -4.59 9.07 17.44
N ARG A 54 -3.51 9.28 16.69
CA ARG A 54 -3.50 10.10 15.47
C ARG A 54 -3.32 9.28 14.21
N PHE A 55 -2.61 8.15 14.28
CA PHE A 55 -2.17 7.42 13.09
C PHE A 55 -2.53 5.94 13.09
N LEU A 56 -2.95 5.50 11.90
CA LEU A 56 -2.92 4.10 11.45
C LEU A 56 -1.89 3.96 10.33
N GLY A 57 -1.51 2.74 10.01
CA GLY A 57 -0.45 2.44 9.06
C GLY A 57 -0.88 1.49 7.93
N ILE A 58 -0.28 1.68 6.77
CA ILE A 58 -0.29 0.73 5.66
C ILE A 58 1.16 0.33 5.36
N GLY A 59 1.45 -0.96 5.46
CA GLY A 59 2.76 -1.53 5.20
C GLY A 59 2.98 -1.91 3.74
N LEU A 60 4.17 -2.45 3.48
CA LEU A 60 4.56 -3.09 2.23
C LEU A 60 5.07 -4.50 2.50
N VAL A 61 4.87 -5.38 1.53
CA VAL A 61 5.37 -6.76 1.54
C VAL A 61 6.48 -6.88 0.48
N PRO A 62 7.62 -7.51 0.80
CA PRO A 62 8.64 -7.81 -0.21
C PRO A 62 8.08 -8.69 -1.34
N PRO A 63 8.47 -8.47 -2.61
CA PRO A 63 7.95 -9.26 -3.73
C PRO A 63 8.33 -10.75 -3.63
N ASP A 64 9.53 -11.04 -3.13
CA ASP A 64 10.06 -12.41 -2.99
C ASP A 64 9.90 -12.94 -1.56
N CYS A 65 8.85 -12.51 -0.86
CA CYS A 65 8.57 -12.96 0.50
C CYS A 65 7.98 -14.38 0.49
N ASP A 66 8.69 -15.36 1.04
CA ASP A 66 8.23 -16.75 1.13
C ASP A 66 6.91 -16.90 1.89
N ASP A 67 6.78 -16.16 3.01
CA ASP A 67 5.59 -16.11 3.85
C ASP A 67 5.13 -14.65 4.05
N PRO A 68 4.35 -14.12 3.10
CA PRO A 68 3.84 -12.76 3.21
C PRO A 68 2.88 -12.59 4.37
N GLY A 69 2.17 -13.65 4.80
CA GLY A 69 1.26 -13.59 5.95
C GLY A 69 2.01 -13.37 7.25
N ALA A 70 3.10 -14.11 7.48
CA ALA A 70 3.96 -13.91 8.65
C ALA A 70 4.62 -12.52 8.65
N HIS A 71 5.03 -11.99 7.49
CA HIS A 71 5.55 -10.62 7.40
C HIS A 71 4.50 -9.57 7.76
N ILE A 72 3.26 -9.74 7.29
CA ILE A 72 2.13 -8.87 7.64
C ILE A 72 1.85 -8.90 9.14
N ASP A 73 1.75 -10.10 9.73
CA ASP A 73 1.48 -10.25 11.16
C ASP A 73 2.61 -9.66 12.00
N ARG A 74 3.87 -9.85 11.59
CA ARG A 74 5.03 -9.22 12.25
C ARG A 74 4.95 -7.70 12.25
N LEU A 75 4.51 -7.08 11.14
CA LEU A 75 4.30 -5.63 11.06
C LEU A 75 3.14 -5.17 11.94
N ALA A 76 2.02 -5.89 11.93
CA ALA A 76 0.87 -5.60 12.77
C ALA A 76 1.26 -5.66 14.26
N ASP A 77 1.90 -6.75 14.69
CA ASP A 77 2.37 -6.95 16.07
C ASP A 77 3.35 -5.85 16.51
N ALA A 78 4.32 -5.50 15.66
CA ALA A 78 5.29 -4.44 15.96
C ALA A 78 4.67 -3.02 16.07
N SER A 79 3.41 -2.87 15.68
CA SER A 79 2.64 -1.62 15.72
C SER A 79 1.47 -1.66 16.72
N ASP A 80 1.39 -2.71 17.54
CA ASP A 80 0.25 -3.00 18.42
C ASP A 80 -1.09 -2.96 17.65
N GLY A 81 -1.10 -3.55 16.45
CA GLY A 81 -2.27 -3.64 15.56
C GLY A 81 -2.58 -2.37 14.76
N ARG A 82 -1.72 -1.34 14.76
CA ARG A 82 -1.98 -0.09 14.03
C ARG A 82 -1.62 -0.13 12.55
N ILE A 83 -0.80 -1.08 12.11
CA ILE A 83 -0.70 -1.42 10.69
C ILE A 83 -1.93 -2.27 10.34
N ILE A 84 -2.86 -1.67 9.61
CA ILE A 84 -4.18 -2.23 9.31
C ILE A 84 -4.29 -2.85 7.92
N GLY A 85 -3.21 -2.80 7.14
CA GLY A 85 -3.27 -3.20 5.73
C GLY A 85 -1.95 -3.08 4.99
N MET A 86 -1.97 -3.52 3.73
CA MET A 86 -0.81 -3.56 2.86
C MET A 86 -1.09 -2.85 1.55
N ARG A 87 -0.08 -2.13 1.05
CA ARG A 87 -0.12 -1.49 -0.25
C ARG A 87 0.40 -2.43 -1.34
N LEU A 88 -0.36 -2.56 -2.42
CA LEU A 88 -0.01 -3.36 -3.59
C LEU A 88 0.00 -2.50 -4.85
N GLY A 89 1.08 -2.57 -5.61
CA GLY A 89 1.26 -1.83 -6.87
C GLY A 89 1.11 -2.68 -8.14
N THR A 90 1.38 -3.98 -8.03
CA THR A 90 1.36 -4.93 -9.15
C THR A 90 0.55 -6.14 -8.72
N LEU A 91 -0.40 -6.57 -9.56
CA LEU A 91 -1.23 -7.74 -9.27
C LEU A 91 -0.69 -9.00 -9.95
N GLY A 92 -0.03 -8.83 -11.10
CA GLY A 92 0.33 -9.93 -11.99
C GLY A 92 -0.90 -10.46 -12.73
N GLY A 93 -0.75 -11.63 -13.35
CA GLY A 93 -1.77 -12.22 -14.22
C GLY A 93 -1.52 -11.95 -15.70
N PRO A 94 -2.43 -12.40 -16.59
CA PRO A 94 -2.33 -12.15 -18.01
C PRO A 94 -2.43 -10.66 -18.32
N ALA A 95 -1.83 -10.23 -19.44
CA ALA A 95 -1.97 -8.84 -19.91
C ALA A 95 -3.20 -8.66 -20.81
N ASP A 96 -3.62 -9.73 -21.48
CA ASP A 96 -4.82 -9.75 -22.32
C ASP A 96 -6.08 -9.92 -21.43
N PRO A 97 -7.02 -8.97 -21.43
CA PRO A 97 -8.24 -9.06 -20.62
C PRO A 97 -9.20 -10.19 -21.04
N PHE A 98 -8.97 -10.83 -22.20
CA PHE A 98 -9.75 -11.99 -22.65
C PHE A 98 -9.15 -13.32 -22.21
N GLU A 99 -7.92 -13.34 -21.68
CA GLU A 99 -7.34 -14.54 -21.09
C GLU A 99 -7.94 -14.84 -19.72
N ALA A 100 -8.03 -16.13 -19.39
CA ALA A 100 -8.57 -16.56 -18.10
C ALA A 100 -7.61 -16.17 -16.96
N VAL A 101 -8.16 -15.56 -15.91
CA VAL A 101 -7.41 -15.19 -14.70
C VAL A 101 -7.51 -16.32 -13.67
N ASP A 102 -6.40 -17.02 -13.43
CA ASP A 102 -6.27 -17.92 -12.28
C ASP A 102 -5.85 -17.12 -11.03
N VAL A 103 -6.84 -16.78 -10.19
CA VAL A 103 -6.64 -16.03 -8.95
C VAL A 103 -5.65 -16.73 -8.00
N ARG A 104 -5.61 -18.07 -7.96
CA ARG A 104 -4.71 -18.82 -7.08
C ARG A 104 -3.26 -18.78 -7.54
N GLY A 105 -3.05 -18.59 -8.84
CA GLY A 105 -1.74 -18.45 -9.47
C GLY A 105 -1.18 -17.02 -9.39
N LEU A 106 -1.95 -16.03 -8.96
CA LEU A 106 -1.47 -14.65 -8.87
C LEU A 106 -0.39 -14.51 -7.78
N PRO A 107 0.70 -13.74 -8.02
CA PRO A 107 1.74 -13.48 -7.02
C PRO A 107 1.20 -12.92 -5.69
N ILE A 108 0.11 -12.15 -5.77
CA ILE A 108 -0.54 -11.52 -4.61
C ILE A 108 -1.55 -12.41 -3.88
N HIS A 109 -1.83 -13.62 -4.38
CA HIS A 109 -2.90 -14.48 -3.85
C HIS A 109 -2.77 -14.70 -2.34
N ARG A 110 -1.56 -15.03 -1.86
CA ARG A 110 -1.31 -15.28 -0.43
C ARG A 110 -1.52 -14.04 0.43
N ILE A 111 -1.26 -12.84 -0.10
CA ILE A 111 -1.53 -11.58 0.61
C ILE A 111 -3.04 -11.37 0.76
N TRP A 112 -3.80 -11.60 -0.31
CA TRP A 112 -5.26 -11.49 -0.29
C TRP A 112 -5.93 -12.54 0.60
N GLU A 113 -5.45 -13.78 0.55
CA GLU A 113 -5.92 -14.85 1.41
C GLU A 113 -5.70 -14.53 2.89
N HIS A 114 -4.52 -13.98 3.23
CA HIS A 114 -4.23 -13.55 4.60
C HIS A 114 -5.08 -12.35 5.03
N ALA A 115 -5.25 -11.36 4.15
CA ALA A 115 -6.13 -10.22 4.38
C ALA A 115 -7.58 -10.64 4.64
N ALA A 116 -8.09 -11.60 3.87
CA ALA A 116 -9.43 -12.16 4.04
C ALA A 116 -9.61 -12.88 5.39
N LYS A 117 -8.57 -13.56 5.88
CA LYS A 117 -8.58 -14.28 7.17
C LYS A 117 -8.51 -13.36 8.38
N LYS A 118 -7.86 -12.20 8.25
CA LYS A 118 -7.48 -11.31 9.37
C LYS A 118 -8.14 -9.92 9.31
N ASP A 119 -8.98 -9.67 8.31
CA ASP A 119 -9.62 -8.37 8.04
C ASP A 119 -8.62 -7.22 7.81
N TYR A 120 -7.53 -7.50 7.10
CA TYR A 120 -6.61 -6.44 6.64
C TYR A 120 -7.15 -5.73 5.40
N VAL A 121 -6.87 -4.43 5.31
CA VAL A 121 -7.20 -3.60 4.14
C VAL A 121 -6.14 -3.78 3.05
N ILE A 122 -6.57 -3.90 1.80
CA ILE A 122 -5.68 -3.80 0.63
C ILE A 122 -5.73 -2.37 0.09
N TRP A 123 -4.61 -1.67 0.19
CA TRP A 123 -4.41 -0.35 -0.40
C TRP A 123 -3.89 -0.50 -1.83
N LEU A 124 -4.79 -0.42 -2.80
CA LEU A 124 -4.53 -0.84 -4.18
C LEU A 124 -4.14 0.34 -5.06
N TYR A 125 -3.01 0.22 -5.75
CA TYR A 125 -2.56 1.16 -6.78
C TYR A 125 -2.09 0.36 -8.01
N PRO A 126 -3.04 -0.29 -8.74
CA PRO A 126 -2.68 -1.25 -9.77
C PRO A 126 -2.11 -0.54 -11.01
N ARG A 127 -1.43 -1.29 -11.88
CA ARG A 127 -1.11 -0.81 -13.23
C ARG A 127 -2.36 -0.91 -14.11
N ALA A 128 -2.45 -0.10 -15.16
CA ALA A 128 -3.56 -0.16 -16.13
C ALA A 128 -3.75 -1.57 -16.70
N VAL A 129 -2.63 -2.24 -17.04
CA VAL A 129 -2.62 -3.61 -17.57
C VAL A 129 -3.19 -4.62 -16.58
N ASP A 130 -3.07 -4.40 -15.27
CA ASP A 130 -3.54 -5.31 -14.24
C ASP A 130 -5.01 -5.03 -13.85
N ALA A 131 -5.63 -3.95 -14.34
CA ALA A 131 -6.94 -3.49 -13.85
C ALA A 131 -8.07 -4.53 -14.06
N HIS A 132 -8.00 -5.28 -15.15
CA HIS A 132 -8.98 -6.33 -15.46
C HIS A 132 -8.90 -7.55 -14.52
N VAL A 133 -7.82 -7.70 -13.75
CA VAL A 133 -7.65 -8.76 -12.75
C VAL A 133 -8.48 -8.49 -11.50
N VAL A 134 -8.80 -7.22 -11.21
CA VAL A 134 -9.43 -6.79 -9.96
C VAL A 134 -10.82 -7.40 -9.72
N PRO A 135 -11.75 -7.45 -10.70
CA PRO A 135 -13.04 -8.09 -10.51
C PRO A 135 -12.92 -9.57 -10.06
N HIS A 136 -11.96 -10.32 -10.61
CA HIS A 136 -11.73 -11.70 -10.22
C HIS A 136 -11.25 -11.85 -8.77
N LEU A 137 -10.45 -10.89 -8.28
CA LEU A 137 -10.05 -10.84 -6.87
C LEU A 137 -11.25 -10.56 -5.95
N PHE A 138 -12.19 -9.69 -6.37
CA PHE A 138 -13.41 -9.42 -5.60
C PHE A 138 -14.39 -10.60 -5.58
N GLU A 139 -14.49 -11.36 -6.67
CA GLU A 139 -15.27 -12.59 -6.70
C GLU A 139 -14.69 -13.66 -5.76
N ALA A 140 -13.35 -13.79 -5.74
CA ALA A 140 -12.66 -14.77 -4.89
C ALA A 140 -12.62 -14.37 -3.41
N PHE A 141 -12.54 -13.06 -3.12
CA PHE A 141 -12.37 -12.51 -1.77
C PHE A 141 -13.37 -11.37 -1.48
N PRO A 142 -14.68 -11.63 -1.51
CA PRO A 142 -15.70 -10.59 -1.39
C PRO A 142 -15.70 -9.86 -0.03
N GLN A 143 -15.07 -10.43 0.99
CA GLN A 143 -14.94 -9.84 2.33
C GLN A 143 -13.76 -8.87 2.46
N VAL A 144 -12.80 -8.88 1.53
CA VAL A 144 -11.60 -8.05 1.66
C VAL A 144 -11.94 -6.59 1.38
N ARG A 145 -11.65 -5.72 2.35
CA ARG A 145 -11.79 -4.27 2.19
C ARG A 145 -10.66 -3.74 1.32
N VAL A 146 -11.02 -3.08 0.22
CA VAL A 146 -10.05 -2.52 -0.73
C VAL A 146 -10.23 -1.01 -0.83
N VAL A 147 -9.12 -0.29 -0.68
CA VAL A 147 -9.04 1.14 -0.93
C VAL A 147 -8.31 1.34 -2.25
N PHE A 148 -9.02 1.82 -3.27
CA PHE A 148 -8.38 2.26 -4.50
C PHE A 148 -7.71 3.61 -4.28
N ASN A 149 -6.39 3.60 -4.28
CA ASN A 149 -5.62 4.81 -4.20
C ASN A 149 -5.75 5.62 -5.49
N HIS A 150 -5.70 6.95 -5.40
CA HIS A 150 -5.65 7.87 -6.54
C HIS A 150 -6.71 7.61 -7.64
N LEU A 151 -7.94 7.22 -7.23
CA LEU A 151 -9.04 6.87 -8.15
C LEU A 151 -8.70 5.68 -9.08
N MET A 152 -7.99 4.68 -8.54
CA MET A 152 -7.37 3.57 -9.25
C MET A 152 -6.15 4.01 -10.08
N VAL A 153 -6.23 3.75 -11.38
CA VAL A 153 -5.36 4.26 -12.41
C VAL A 153 -6.18 5.37 -13.04
N CYS A 154 -5.74 6.61 -12.93
CA CYS A 154 -6.01 7.59 -13.98
C CYS A 154 -4.78 7.58 -14.90
N PRO A 155 -4.72 6.71 -15.92
CA PRO A 155 -3.69 6.81 -16.93
C PRO A 155 -4.20 7.76 -18.00
N GLY A 156 -3.65 8.96 -18.01
CA GLY A 156 -3.45 9.66 -19.27
C GLY A 156 -2.58 8.87 -20.22
N PRO A 157 -2.51 9.26 -21.51
CA PRO A 157 -1.48 8.74 -22.40
C PRO A 157 -0.06 8.87 -21.83
N LYS A 158 0.17 9.74 -20.84
CA LYS A 158 1.43 9.90 -20.13
C LYS A 158 1.29 9.82 -18.62
N PHE A 159 2.33 9.25 -18.01
CA PHE A 159 2.60 9.33 -16.57
C PHE A 159 4.01 9.88 -16.38
N TRP A 160 4.17 10.90 -15.54
CA TRP A 160 5.47 11.51 -15.26
C TRP A 160 5.54 12.01 -13.82
N TRP A 161 6.73 12.46 -13.41
CA TRP A 161 6.91 13.14 -12.13
C TRP A 161 7.25 14.61 -12.38
N ASP A 162 6.65 15.51 -11.62
CA ASP A 162 7.03 16.92 -11.66
C ASP A 162 8.36 17.18 -10.92
N ASP A 163 8.85 18.43 -10.97
CA ASP A 163 10.09 18.84 -10.30
C ASP A 163 10.08 18.64 -8.77
N LYS A 164 8.89 18.38 -8.18
CA LYS A 164 8.70 18.09 -6.76
C LYS A 164 8.58 16.59 -6.49
N GLY A 165 8.83 15.73 -7.49
CA GLY A 165 8.70 14.28 -7.38
C GLY A 165 7.26 13.82 -7.15
N ARG A 166 6.25 14.60 -7.56
CA ARG A 166 4.84 14.21 -7.46
C ARG A 166 4.40 13.54 -8.76
N PRO A 167 3.74 12.37 -8.71
CA PRO A 167 3.22 11.73 -9.90
C PRO A 167 2.15 12.62 -10.56
N GLN A 168 2.18 12.68 -11.89
CA GLN A 168 1.24 13.40 -12.76
C GLN A 168 0.76 12.45 -13.87
N ALA A 169 -0.48 12.67 -14.32
CA ALA A 169 -1.07 12.00 -15.47
C ALA A 169 -1.94 13.00 -16.25
N ASP A 170 -2.04 12.84 -17.57
CA ASP A 170 -2.88 13.67 -18.47
C ASP A 170 -4.17 12.97 -18.95
#